data_AF-A0A9D7X3N8-F1
#
_entry.id   AF-A0A9D7X3N8-F1
#
_cell.length_a   1.000
_cell.length_b   1.000
_cell.length_c   1.000
_cell.angle_alpha   90.00
_cell.angle_beta   90.00
_cell.angle_gamma   90.00
#
_symmetry.space_group_name_H-M   'P 1'
#
loop_
_entity.id
_entity.type
_entity.pdbx_description
1 polymer ?
#
loop_
_entity_poly.entity_id
_entity_poly.type
_entity_poly.pdbx_seq_one_letter_code
_entity_poly.pdbx_strand_id
1 'polypeptide(L)'
;MGKYDKFLIKILRGTSDANILFSELCNLMKVFGFDERIRGDHHIFTKNDIEEILNLQPIGSNSKPYQVKQIRKIILKYKLNLGGNDE
;
A
#
# COMPACT_ATOMS: atom_id res chain seq x y z
N MET A 1 9.79 17.16 -2.33
CA MET A 1 9.37 15.81 -1.88
C MET A 1 7.92 15.87 -1.47
N GLY A 2 7.05 15.29 -2.29
CA GLY A 2 5.62 15.29 -2.07
C GLY A 2 5.23 14.53 -0.80
N LYS A 3 3.98 14.70 -0.37
CA LYS A 3 3.41 14.00 0.81
C LYS A 3 3.57 12.48 0.69
N TYR A 4 3.36 11.92 -0.50
CA TYR A 4 3.45 10.49 -0.77
C TYR A 4 4.89 9.96 -0.76
N ASP A 5 5.88 10.74 -1.22
CA ASP A 5 7.30 10.33 -1.19
C ASP A 5 7.78 10.06 0.24
N LYS A 6 7.42 10.94 1.18
CA LYS A 6 7.79 10.77 2.59
C LYS A 6 7.15 9.51 3.18
N PHE A 7 5.90 9.25 2.82
CA PHE A 7 5.18 8.06 3.27
C PHE A 7 5.75 6.77 2.66
N LEU A 8 6.07 6.78 1.36
CA LEU A 8 6.73 5.66 0.69
C LEU A 8 8.07 5.31 1.35
N ILE A 9 8.90 6.31 1.66
CA ILE A 9 10.15 6.09 2.39
C ILE A 9 9.88 5.48 3.78
N LYS A 10 8.85 5.96 4.49
CA LYS A 10 8.48 5.40 5.80
C LYS A 10 8.13 3.90 5.68
N ILE A 11 7.35 3.52 4.66
CA ILE A 11 7.01 2.11 4.37
C ILE A 11 8.27 1.31 4.03
N LEU A 12 9.13 1.80 3.14
CA LEU A 12 10.34 1.11 2.70
C LEU A 12 11.34 0.87 3.84
N ARG A 13 11.49 1.83 4.76
CA ARG A 13 12.35 1.69 5.95
C ARG A 13 11.89 0.55 6.88
N GLY A 14 10.58 0.28 6.93
CA GLY A 14 10.01 -0.82 7.72
C GLY A 14 10.14 -0.68 9.24
N THR A 15 10.59 0.48 9.74
CA THR A 15 10.75 0.75 11.19
C THR A 15 9.46 1.22 11.83
N SER A 16 8.38 1.37 11.06
CA SER A 16 7.10 1.92 11.52
C SER A 16 5.91 1.04 11.14
N ASP A 17 6.10 -0.24 10.84
CA ASP A 17 5.03 -1.14 10.37
C ASP A 17 3.82 -1.19 11.31
N ALA A 18 4.03 -1.02 12.63
CA ALA A 18 2.96 -0.99 13.62
C ALA A 18 2.28 0.38 13.82
N ASN A 19 2.75 1.42 13.13
CA ASN A 19 2.27 2.80 13.28
C ASN A 19 2.01 3.44 11.90
N ILE A 20 1.14 2.77 11.14
CA ILE A 20 0.62 3.21 9.84
C ILE A 20 -0.90 3.25 9.91
N LEU A 21 -1.49 4.37 9.53
CA LEU A 21 -2.93 4.50 9.40
C LEU A 21 -3.42 3.68 8.20
N PHE A 22 -4.54 2.98 8.38
CA PHE A 22 -5.12 2.16 7.32
C PHE A 22 -5.46 2.98 6.07
N SER A 23 -6.05 4.15 6.26
CA SER A 23 -6.38 5.07 5.19
C SER A 23 -5.16 5.55 4.40
N GLU A 24 -4.02 5.77 5.06
CA GLU A 24 -2.78 6.16 4.36
C GLU A 24 -2.24 5.02 3.51
N LEU A 25 -2.29 3.79 4.02
CA LEU A 25 -1.88 2.60 3.28
C LEU A 25 -2.76 2.37 2.05
N CYS A 26 -4.09 2.47 2.18
CA CYS A 26 -5.02 2.36 1.06
C CYS A 26 -4.80 3.48 0.02
N ASN A 27 -4.56 4.73 0.47
CA ASN A 27 -4.27 5.83 -0.44
C ASN A 27 -2.97 5.59 -1.22
N LEU A 28 -1.93 5.02 -0.59
CA LEU A 28 -0.70 4.66 -1.29
C LEU A 28 -0.96 3.62 -2.39
N MET A 29 -1.78 2.60 -2.12
CA MET A 29 -2.15 1.59 -3.13
C MET A 29 -2.86 2.22 -4.33
N LYS A 30 -3.78 3.16 -4.09
CA LYS A 30 -4.48 3.90 -5.16
C LYS A 30 -3.53 4.75 -5.99
N VAL A 31 -2.57 5.41 -5.35
CA VAL A 31 -1.55 6.20 -6.07
C VAL A 31 -0.65 5.32 -6.93
N PHE A 32 -0.39 4.07 -6.53
CA PHE A 32 0.28 3.08 -7.38
C PHE A 32 -0.60 2.50 -8.49
N GLY A 33 -1.84 2.97 -8.65
CA GLY A 33 -2.75 2.54 -9.70
C GLY A 33 -3.42 1.20 -9.44
N PHE A 34 -3.52 0.74 -8.18
CA PHE A 34 -4.32 -0.44 -7.86
C PHE A 34 -5.81 -0.09 -7.83
N ASP A 35 -6.61 -0.98 -8.40
CA ASP A 35 -8.06 -0.98 -8.28
C ASP A 35 -8.48 -1.45 -6.89
N GLU A 36 -9.44 -0.76 -6.28
CA GLU A 36 -9.98 -1.09 -4.95
C GLU A 36 -11.40 -1.64 -5.05
N ARG A 37 -11.63 -2.80 -4.45
CA ARG A 37 -12.97 -3.35 -4.20
C ARG A 37 -13.17 -3.56 -2.70
N ILE A 38 -14.29 -3.07 -2.18
CA ILE A 38 -14.62 -3.18 -0.75
C ILE A 38 -15.71 -4.25 -0.54
N ARG A 39 -15.51 -5.12 0.44
CA ARG A 39 -16.50 -6.11 0.91
C ARG A 39 -16.51 -6.15 2.44
N GLY A 40 -17.48 -5.49 3.07
CA GLY A 40 -17.44 -5.28 4.52
C GLY A 40 -16.29 -4.35 4.90
N ASP A 41 -15.44 -4.78 5.82
CA ASP A 41 -14.21 -4.06 6.23
C ASP A 41 -12.96 -4.51 5.45
N HIS A 42 -13.12 -5.44 4.50
CA HIS A 42 -12.05 -5.90 3.63
C HIS A 42 -11.91 -5.01 2.41
N HIS A 43 -10.71 -4.49 2.18
CA HIS A 43 -10.29 -3.72 1.02
C HIS A 43 -9.38 -4.58 0.15
N ILE A 44 -9.91 -5.01 -0.99
CA ILE A 44 -9.22 -5.87 -1.95
C ILE A 44 -8.58 -4.97 -3.00
N PHE A 45 -7.28 -5.11 -3.21
CA PHE A 45 -6.50 -4.37 -4.20
C PHE A 45 -5.92 -5.30 -5.26
N THR A 46 -6.08 -4.92 -6.52
CA THR A 46 -5.55 -5.62 -7.71
C THR A 46 -4.93 -4.63 -8.69
N LYS A 47 -3.94 -5.08 -9.48
CA LYS A 47 -3.36 -4.29 -10.57
C LYS A 47 -2.92 -5.23 -11.69
N ASN A 48 -3.15 -4.88 -12.95
CA ASN A 48 -2.97 -5.81 -14.09
C ASN A 48 -1.54 -6.37 -14.24
N ASP A 49 -0.52 -5.61 -13.86
CA ASP A 49 0.90 -5.96 -13.92
C ASP A 49 1.44 -6.57 -12.61
N ILE A 50 0.56 -6.84 -11.62
CA ILE A 50 0.93 -7.40 -10.32
C ILE A 50 0.10 -8.65 -10.05
N GLU A 51 0.80 -9.76 -9.83
CA GLU A 51 0.20 -11.07 -9.63
C GLU A 51 -0.53 -11.16 -8.28
N GLU A 52 0.01 -10.50 -7.24
CA GLU A 52 -0.55 -10.55 -5.89
C GLU A 52 -1.85 -9.74 -5.76
N ILE A 53 -2.90 -10.46 -5.37
CA ILE A 53 -4.13 -9.85 -4.85
C ILE A 53 -3.93 -9.53 -3.37
N LEU A 54 -4.05 -8.26 -3.02
CA LEU A 54 -3.95 -7.78 -1.63
C LEU A 54 -5.33 -7.71 -1.00
N ASN A 55 -5.53 -8.38 0.14
CA ASN A 55 -6.76 -8.25 0.94
C ASN A 55 -6.42 -7.59 2.28
N LEU A 56 -6.64 -6.28 2.34
CA LEU A 56 -6.35 -5.45 3.51
C LEU A 56 -7.58 -5.34 4.41
N GLN A 57 -7.36 -5.21 5.71
CA GLN A 57 -8.42 -5.08 6.71
C GLN A 57 -7.87 -4.23 7.85
N PRO A 58 -8.60 -3.19 8.29
CA PRO A 58 -8.14 -2.33 9.37
C PRO A 58 -8.09 -3.06 10.72
N ILE A 59 -7.35 -2.49 11.66
CA ILE A 59 -7.48 -2.73 13.10
C ILE A 59 -7.71 -1.37 13.77
N GLY A 60 -8.98 -1.03 14.02
CA GLY A 60 -9.37 0.34 14.36
C GLY A 60 -9.00 1.30 13.23
N SER A 61 -8.24 2.36 13.53
CA SER A 61 -7.72 3.30 12.52
C SER A 61 -6.42 2.85 11.85
N ASN A 62 -5.79 1.79 12.34
CA ASN A 62 -4.44 1.38 11.95
C ASN A 62 -4.45 0.21 10.96
N SER A 63 -3.37 0.09 10.21
CA SER A 63 -3.06 -1.11 9.43
C SER A 63 -2.50 -2.20 10.35
N LYS A 64 -2.72 -3.46 9.96
CA LYS A 64 -2.03 -4.57 10.61
C LYS A 64 -0.55 -4.56 10.18
N PRO A 65 0.44 -4.73 11.08
CA PRO A 65 1.86 -4.61 10.74
C PRO A 65 2.29 -5.55 9.61
N TYR A 66 1.73 -6.76 9.55
CA TYR A 66 2.04 -7.71 8.49
C TYR A 66 1.54 -7.25 7.12
N GLN A 67 0.43 -6.49 7.05
CA GLN A 67 -0.09 -5.94 5.79
C GLN A 67 0.83 -4.85 5.24
N VAL A 68 1.37 -4.02 6.14
CA VAL A 68 2.41 -3.03 5.78
C VAL A 68 3.64 -3.74 5.23
N LYS A 69 4.09 -4.82 5.90
CA LYS A 69 5.20 -5.65 5.43
C LYS A 69 4.91 -6.32 4.09
N GLN A 70 3.69 -6.80 3.84
CA GLN A 70 3.28 -7.38 2.57
C GLN A 70 3.35 -6.34 1.44
N ILE A 71 2.81 -5.15 1.66
CA ILE A 71 2.87 -4.06 0.68
C ILE A 71 4.30 -3.64 0.40
N ARG A 72 5.14 -3.50 1.43
CA ARG A 72 6.57 -3.23 1.25
C ARG A 72 7.25 -4.28 0.35
N LYS A 73 6.93 -5.56 0.52
CA LYS A 73 7.48 -6.62 -0.35
C LYS A 73 7.04 -6.46 -1.80
N ILE A 74 5.79 -6.12 -2.04
CA ILE A 74 5.26 -5.88 -3.40
C ILE A 74 5.95 -4.68 -4.03
N ILE A 75 6.08 -3.57 -3.29
CA ILE A 75 6.79 -2.37 -3.76
C ILE A 75 8.21 -2.73 -4.19
N LEU A 76 8.94 -3.53 -3.40
CA LEU A 76 10.30 -3.96 -3.73
C LEU A 76 10.35 -4.95 -4.90
N LYS A 77 9.42 -5.91 -4.96
CA LYS A 77 9.34 -6.94 -6.01
C LYS A 77 9.09 -6.32 -7.39
N TYR A 78 8.15 -5.38 -7.47
CA TYR A 78 7.72 -4.74 -8.72
C TYR A 78 8.35 -3.37 -8.96
N LYS A 79 9.26 -2.94 -8.08
CA LYS A 79 9.93 -1.62 -8.15
C LYS A 79 8.93 -0.46 -8.29
N LEU A 80 7.81 -0.54 -7.56
CA LEU A 80 6.78 0.48 -7.57
C LEU A 80 7.35 1.81 -7.10
N ASN A 81 7.12 2.84 -7.90
CA ASN A 81 7.60 4.18 -7.64
C ASN A 81 6.46 5.19 -7.90
N LEU A 82 6.61 6.40 -7.38
CA LEU A 82 5.61 7.47 -7.52
C LEU A 82 5.88 8.35 -8.76
N GLY A 83 6.75 7.91 -9.67
CA GLY A 83 7.27 8.68 -10.79
C GLY A 83 7.17 7.89 -12.09
N GLY A 84 6.01 7.97 -12.73
CA GLY A 84 5.76 7.37 -14.03
C GLY A 84 4.30 7.01 -14.16
N ASN A 85 3.49 7.99 -14.57
CA ASN A 85 2.40 7.64 -15.47
C ASN A 85 3.12 7.10 -16.71
N ASP A 86 3.20 5.78 -16.84
CA ASP A 86 3.61 5.15 -18.09
C ASP A 86 2.47 5.42 -19.09
N GLU A 87 2.57 6.58 -19.76
CA GLU A 87 2.19 6.74 -21.17
C GLU A 87 3.44 6.69 -22.03
#